data_AF-A0A7S4HWG1-F1
#
_entry.id   AF-A0A7S4HWG1-F1
#
_cell.length_a   1.000
_cell.length_b   1.000
_cell.length_c   1.000
_cell.angle_alpha   90.00
_cell.angle_beta   90.00
_cell.angle_gamma   90.00
#
_symmetry.space_group_name_H-M   'P 1'
#
loop_
_entity.id
_entity.type
_entity.pdbx_description
1 polymer ?
#
loop_
_entity_poly.entity_id
_entity_poly.type
_entity_poly.pdbx_seq_one_letter_code
_entity_poly.pdbx_strand_id
1 'polypeptide(L)'
;ELGCGYGHWAFAAWAALKQKLGPKAPHKMLLVDVVDTHSTIAELIALNGPDPHSFHFHLGWIGGTDAAAAHNTSEPSAAAVNAAQRYQIAHYAHAWGTKASTGTKSQPESVVASVMSLPRLLAAYEMPCMVDMLDVDIQGAEIELFNSEATVRYLSRHVRRVHVGTHYPAWKDGLKGWHDKRGLKIRQLFRDHNWTETRVYNPGPYPGRTHSTSRGPVLFGDGIYSALNGNAIDC
;
A
#
# COMPACT_ATOMS: atom_id res chain seq x y z
N GLU A 1 -1.91 -4.74 4.11
CA GLU A 1 -2.07 -4.31 2.71
C GLU A 1 -2.43 -2.84 2.73
N LEU A 2 -1.54 -1.98 2.23
CA LEU A 2 -1.76 -0.55 2.13
C LEU A 2 -2.23 -0.24 0.71
N GLY A 3 -3.41 0.36 0.57
CA GLY A 3 -4.15 0.48 -0.69
C GLY A 3 -4.79 -0.84 -1.09
N CYS A 4 -5.58 -1.41 -0.18
CA CYS A 4 -6.11 -2.76 -0.36
C CYS A 4 -7.23 -2.86 -1.41
N GLY A 5 -7.85 -1.75 -1.80
CA GLY A 5 -9.09 -1.76 -2.57
C GLY A 5 -10.13 -2.64 -1.88
N TYR A 6 -10.65 -3.64 -2.60
CA TYR A 6 -11.57 -4.63 -2.05
C TYR A 6 -10.90 -5.83 -1.35
N GLY A 7 -9.57 -5.81 -1.18
CA GLY A 7 -8.81 -6.81 -0.43
C GLY A 7 -8.33 -8.01 -1.25
N HIS A 8 -8.23 -7.90 -2.58
CA HIS A 8 -7.86 -9.03 -3.46
C HIS A 8 -6.61 -9.78 -2.95
N TRP A 9 -5.55 -9.04 -2.65
CA TRP A 9 -4.28 -9.66 -2.24
C TRP A 9 -4.32 -10.18 -0.81
N ALA A 10 -5.03 -9.52 0.11
CA ALA A 10 -5.28 -10.08 1.45
C ALA A 10 -6.00 -11.43 1.39
N PHE A 11 -7.08 -11.56 0.62
CA PHE A 11 -7.79 -12.84 0.49
C PHE A 11 -6.95 -13.91 -0.22
N ALA A 12 -6.15 -13.53 -1.23
CA ALA A 12 -5.21 -14.44 -1.86
C ALA A 12 -4.14 -14.94 -0.88
N ALA A 13 -3.58 -14.03 -0.06
CA ALA A 13 -2.62 -14.37 0.99
C ALA A 13 -3.24 -15.27 2.06
N TRP A 14 -4.49 -15.01 2.44
CA TRP A 14 -5.25 -15.83 3.38
C TRP A 14 -5.44 -17.25 2.85
N ALA A 15 -5.91 -17.38 1.60
CA ALA A 15 -6.09 -18.68 0.96
C ALA A 15 -4.77 -19.45 0.89
N ALA A 16 -3.68 -18.79 0.48
CA ALA A 16 -2.35 -19.40 0.44
C ALA A 16 -1.88 -19.86 1.83
N LEU A 17 -2.11 -19.05 2.87
CA LEU A 17 -1.78 -19.42 4.25
C LEU A 17 -2.55 -20.67 4.70
N LYS A 18 -3.88 -20.72 4.45
CA LYS A 18 -4.71 -21.87 4.81
C LYS A 18 -4.33 -23.13 4.05
N GLN A 19 -3.96 -23.01 2.78
CA GLN A 19 -3.45 -24.14 2.00
C GLN A 19 -2.12 -24.66 2.55
N LYS A 20 -1.23 -23.76 2.98
CA LYS A 20 0.12 -24.12 3.41
C LYS A 20 0.19 -24.66 4.85
N LEU A 21 -0.57 -24.05 5.76
CA LEU A 21 -0.49 -24.30 7.21
C LEU A 21 -1.78 -24.91 7.80
N GLY A 22 -2.82 -25.07 6.98
CA GLY A 22 -4.11 -25.63 7.38
C GLY A 22 -5.15 -24.58 7.81
N PRO A 23 -6.42 -24.99 7.98
CA PRO A 23 -7.54 -24.09 8.23
C PRO A 23 -7.42 -23.32 9.56
N LYS A 24 -6.72 -23.89 10.54
CA LYS A 24 -6.55 -23.32 11.89
C LYS A 24 -5.34 -22.40 12.04
N ALA A 25 -4.59 -22.13 10.96
CA ALA A 25 -3.43 -21.26 11.03
C ALA A 25 -3.84 -19.86 11.57
N PRO A 26 -3.23 -19.38 12.67
CA PRO A 26 -3.51 -18.05 13.20
C PRO A 26 -3.01 -16.99 12.22
N HIS A 27 -3.76 -15.90 12.11
CA HIS A 27 -3.41 -14.79 11.24
C HIS A 27 -4.09 -13.52 11.72
N LYS A 28 -3.52 -12.38 11.32
CA LYS A 28 -4.10 -11.06 11.49
C LYS A 28 -3.77 -10.24 10.25
N MET A 29 -4.79 -9.68 9.62
CA MET A 29 -4.67 -8.89 8.40
C MET A 29 -5.17 -7.48 8.67
N LEU A 30 -4.33 -6.50 8.35
CA LEU A 30 -4.69 -5.09 8.35
C LEU A 30 -4.76 -4.60 6.92
N LEU A 31 -5.96 -4.23 6.51
CA LEU A 31 -6.31 -3.67 5.21
C LEU A 31 -6.47 -2.17 5.39
N VAL A 32 -5.87 -1.39 4.50
CA VAL A 32 -5.91 0.07 4.59
C VAL A 32 -6.24 0.64 3.24
N ASP A 33 -7.23 1.52 3.20
CA ASP A 33 -7.56 2.27 1.98
C ASP A 33 -8.13 3.65 2.33
N VAL A 34 -8.15 4.54 1.35
CA VAL A 34 -8.76 5.87 1.44
C VAL A 34 -10.19 5.87 0.90
N VAL A 35 -10.56 4.84 0.14
CA VAL A 35 -11.92 4.57 -0.30
C VAL A 35 -12.57 3.60 0.67
N ASP A 36 -13.80 3.90 1.09
CA ASP A 36 -14.56 3.00 1.95
C ASP A 36 -15.03 1.76 1.18
N THR A 37 -14.30 0.66 1.36
CA THR A 37 -14.60 -0.67 0.83
C THR A 37 -14.99 -1.64 1.95
N HIS A 38 -15.28 -1.12 3.15
CA HIS A 38 -15.47 -1.94 4.34
C HIS A 38 -16.63 -2.93 4.21
N SER A 39 -17.76 -2.51 3.63
CA SER A 39 -18.91 -3.40 3.40
C SER A 39 -18.58 -4.52 2.42
N THR A 40 -17.84 -4.23 1.35
CA THR A 40 -17.40 -5.23 0.37
C THR A 40 -16.44 -6.23 1.01
N ILE A 41 -15.50 -5.76 1.83
CA ILE A 41 -14.58 -6.65 2.57
C ILE A 41 -15.36 -7.54 3.55
N ALA A 42 -16.34 -6.99 4.27
CA ALA A 42 -17.19 -7.77 5.18
C ALA A 42 -17.99 -8.87 4.45
N GLU A 43 -18.56 -8.56 3.28
CA GLU A 43 -19.22 -9.55 2.42
C GLU A 43 -18.24 -10.63 1.95
N LEU A 44 -17.03 -10.24 1.53
CA LEU A 44 -16.00 -11.21 1.11
C LEU A 44 -15.53 -12.08 2.28
N ILE A 45 -15.44 -11.56 3.50
CA ILE A 45 -15.18 -12.37 4.70
C ILE A 45 -16.30 -13.39 4.89
N ALA A 46 -17.56 -12.97 4.82
CA ALA A 46 -18.70 -13.86 4.97
C ALA A 46 -18.75 -14.95 3.89
N LEU A 47 -18.39 -14.62 2.64
CA LEU A 47 -18.39 -15.56 1.52
C LEU A 47 -17.22 -16.55 1.54
N ASN A 48 -16.03 -16.10 1.94
CA ASN A 48 -14.82 -16.93 1.90
C ASN A 48 -14.59 -17.71 3.20
N GLY A 49 -15.21 -17.29 4.31
CA GLY A 49 -15.07 -17.95 5.62
C GLY A 49 -13.81 -17.65 6.45
N PRO A 50 -12.99 -16.59 6.24
CA PRO A 50 -12.10 -16.15 7.28
C PRO A 50 -12.83 -15.78 8.58
N ASP A 51 -12.10 -15.77 9.70
CA ASP A 51 -12.58 -15.22 10.95
C ASP A 51 -12.74 -13.69 10.80
N PRO A 52 -13.93 -13.09 11.02
CA PRO A 52 -14.09 -11.64 10.94
C PRO A 52 -13.21 -10.87 11.93
N HIS A 53 -12.77 -11.49 13.03
CA HIS A 53 -11.88 -10.86 13.99
C HIS A 53 -10.41 -10.86 13.57
N SER A 54 -10.04 -11.62 12.53
CA SER A 54 -8.67 -11.62 12.00
C SER A 54 -8.46 -10.61 10.86
N PHE A 55 -9.50 -9.89 10.44
CA PHE A 55 -9.44 -8.86 9.40
C PHE A 55 -9.81 -7.51 10.00
N HIS A 56 -8.91 -6.55 9.88
CA HIS A 56 -9.12 -5.18 10.30
C HIS A 56 -9.06 -4.26 9.09
N PHE A 57 -9.94 -3.27 9.06
CA PHE A 57 -9.96 -2.24 8.04
C PHE A 57 -9.66 -0.87 8.65
N HIS A 58 -8.75 -0.13 8.01
CA HIS A 58 -8.47 1.26 8.29
C HIS A 58 -8.87 2.11 7.08
N LEU A 59 -9.82 3.02 7.31
CA LEU A 59 -10.16 4.05 6.32
C LEU A 59 -9.27 5.27 6.56
N GLY A 60 -8.19 5.38 5.80
CA GLY A 60 -7.37 6.58 5.84
C GLY A 60 -6.05 6.53 5.10
N TRP A 61 -5.40 7.69 5.08
CA TRP A 61 -4.11 7.90 4.45
C TRP A 61 -2.96 7.43 5.34
N ILE A 62 -1.98 6.75 4.75
CA ILE A 62 -0.76 6.33 5.45
C ILE A 62 0.44 7.08 4.89
N GLY A 63 1.31 7.55 5.78
CA GLY A 63 2.54 8.27 5.42
C GLY A 63 3.71 7.92 6.33
N GLY A 64 4.88 8.51 6.05
CA GLY A 64 6.06 8.35 6.91
C GLY A 64 5.91 9.02 8.29
N THR A 65 5.03 10.01 8.43
CA THR A 65 4.75 10.72 9.69
C THR A 65 3.25 11.01 9.83
N ASP A 66 2.79 11.26 11.06
CA ASP A 66 1.39 11.65 11.36
C ASP A 66 1.02 13.04 10.78
N ALA A 67 2.01 13.78 10.31
CA ALA A 67 1.84 15.10 9.71
C ALA A 67 2.19 15.12 8.22
N ALA A 68 2.55 13.98 7.62
CA ALA A 68 2.88 13.93 6.21
C ALA A 68 1.66 14.38 5.42
N ALA A 69 1.76 15.48 4.67
CA ALA A 69 0.72 15.81 3.70
C ALA A 69 0.60 14.61 2.74
N ALA A 70 -0.58 13.98 2.67
CA ALA A 70 -0.76 12.75 1.90
C ALA A 70 -0.41 12.91 0.40
N HIS A 71 -0.24 14.14 -0.09
CA HIS A 71 0.52 14.44 -1.29
C HIS A 71 1.31 15.73 -1.08
N ASN A 72 2.63 15.61 -0.89
CA ASN A 72 3.53 16.76 -0.88
C ASN A 72 3.88 17.11 -2.34
N THR A 73 2.90 17.61 -3.09
CA THR A 73 3.21 18.37 -4.29
C THR A 73 3.76 19.71 -3.82
N SER A 74 5.04 19.97 -4.09
CA SER A 74 5.57 21.32 -4.05
C SER A 74 4.68 22.20 -4.94
N GLU A 75 3.89 23.08 -4.31
CA GLU A 75 2.93 24.04 -4.90
C GLU A 75 1.56 23.49 -5.35
N PRO A 76 0.67 23.21 -4.39
CA PRO A 76 -0.63 23.91 -4.35
C PRO A 76 -1.05 24.33 -2.93
N SER A 77 -2.01 25.24 -2.82
CA SER A 77 -2.69 25.49 -1.54
C SER A 77 -3.32 24.20 -1.00
N ALA A 78 -3.48 24.08 0.34
CA ALA A 78 -4.15 22.93 0.97
C ALA A 78 -5.51 22.60 0.32
N ALA A 79 -6.21 23.61 -0.20
CA ALA A 79 -7.45 23.46 -0.94
C ALA A 79 -7.31 22.65 -2.25
N ALA A 80 -6.23 22.86 -3.01
CA ALA A 80 -6.00 22.15 -4.26
C ALA A 80 -5.49 20.71 -4.04
N VAL A 81 -4.70 20.47 -2.98
CA VAL A 81 -4.37 19.10 -2.52
C VAL A 81 -5.65 18.35 -2.14
N ASN A 82 -6.52 18.98 -1.36
CA ASN A 82 -7.81 18.42 -0.97
C ASN A 82 -8.71 18.13 -2.19
N ALA A 83 -8.73 19.00 -3.20
CA ALA A 83 -9.51 18.78 -4.41
C ALA A 83 -9.01 17.59 -5.24
N ALA A 84 -7.69 17.46 -5.40
CA ALA A 84 -7.08 16.33 -6.11
C ALA A 84 -7.32 14.99 -5.39
N GLN A 85 -7.18 14.98 -4.06
CA GLN A 85 -7.48 13.80 -3.24
C GLN A 85 -8.95 13.39 -3.33
N ARG A 86 -9.88 14.37 -3.21
CA ARG A 86 -11.31 14.11 -3.38
C ARG A 86 -11.63 13.55 -4.76
N TYR A 87 -10.99 14.07 -5.81
CA TYR A 87 -11.13 13.55 -7.16
C TYR A 87 -10.65 12.09 -7.26
N GLN A 88 -9.47 11.76 -6.71
CA GLN A 88 -8.95 10.40 -6.72
C GLN A 88 -9.85 9.43 -5.96
N ILE A 89 -10.27 9.77 -4.74
CA ILE A 89 -11.20 8.94 -3.96
C ILE A 89 -12.50 8.71 -4.74
N ALA A 90 -13.06 9.76 -5.35
CA ALA A 90 -14.29 9.63 -6.14
C ALA A 90 -14.08 8.77 -7.40
N HIS A 91 -12.93 8.91 -8.06
CA HIS A 91 -12.57 8.13 -9.24
C HIS A 91 -12.43 6.64 -8.90
N TYR A 92 -11.68 6.31 -7.84
CA TYR A 92 -11.49 4.91 -7.41
C TYR A 92 -12.79 4.29 -6.91
N ALA A 93 -13.57 5.01 -6.11
CA ALA A 93 -14.87 4.52 -5.67
C ALA A 93 -15.79 4.18 -6.85
N HIS A 94 -15.86 5.07 -7.85
CA HIS A 94 -16.60 4.80 -9.08
C HIS A 94 -16.06 3.57 -9.82
N ALA A 95 -14.73 3.46 -9.99
CA ALA A 95 -14.10 2.32 -10.64
C ALA A 95 -14.38 0.99 -9.93
N TRP A 96 -14.53 1.01 -8.60
CA TRP A 96 -14.82 -0.16 -7.77
C TRP A 96 -16.32 -0.41 -7.58
N GLY A 97 -17.19 0.41 -8.19
CA GLY A 97 -18.63 0.31 -8.01
C GLY A 97 -19.09 0.61 -6.59
N THR A 98 -18.23 1.22 -5.77
CA THR A 98 -18.58 1.64 -4.42
C THR A 98 -19.09 3.08 -4.46
N LYS A 99 -19.94 3.42 -3.49
CA LYS A 99 -20.31 4.82 -3.33
C LYS A 99 -19.08 5.54 -2.80
N ALA A 100 -18.57 6.50 -3.57
CA ALA A 100 -17.65 7.47 -3.01
C ALA A 100 -18.31 8.02 -1.74
N SER A 101 -17.59 8.04 -0.62
CA SER A 101 -17.99 8.84 0.53
C SER A 101 -17.84 10.31 0.15
N THR A 102 -18.66 10.78 -0.80
CA THR A 102 -18.90 12.18 -1.05
C THR A 102 -19.87 12.57 0.05
N GLY A 103 -19.32 13.13 1.13
CA GLY A 103 -20.11 13.53 2.29
C GLY A 103 -21.43 14.14 1.83
N THR A 104 -22.55 13.51 2.21
CA THR A 104 -23.86 14.13 2.05
C THR A 104 -23.82 15.47 2.80
N LYS A 105 -24.57 16.49 2.38
CA LYS A 105 -24.56 17.83 3.02
C LYS A 105 -24.77 17.84 4.55
N SER A 106 -25.21 16.71 5.13
CA SER A 106 -25.42 16.49 6.56
C SER A 106 -24.33 15.67 7.27
N GLN A 107 -23.37 15.11 6.53
CA GLN A 107 -22.13 14.55 7.07
C GLN A 107 -21.04 15.60 6.78
N PRO A 108 -20.45 16.25 7.80
CA PRO A 108 -19.39 17.22 7.56
C PRO A 108 -18.34 16.55 6.68
N GLU A 109 -17.92 17.29 5.65
CA GLU A 109 -16.78 17.02 4.77
C GLU A 109 -16.13 15.68 5.04
N SER A 110 -16.42 14.65 4.23
CA SER A 110 -15.88 13.31 4.41
C SER A 110 -14.42 13.42 4.79
N VAL A 111 -14.16 13.00 6.03
CA VAL A 111 -12.95 13.23 6.78
C VAL A 111 -11.79 13.00 5.83
N VAL A 112 -11.03 14.05 5.51
CA VAL A 112 -9.66 13.85 5.02
C VAL A 112 -9.00 13.11 6.16
N ALA A 113 -9.06 11.78 6.12
CA ALA A 113 -8.62 10.94 7.22
C ALA A 113 -7.19 11.39 7.54
N SER A 114 -7.00 11.87 8.76
CA SER A 114 -5.70 12.37 9.20
C SER A 114 -4.64 11.35 8.83
N VAL A 115 -3.58 11.80 8.17
CA VAL A 115 -2.52 10.88 7.76
C VAL A 115 -1.96 10.21 9.00
N MET A 116 -1.93 8.87 8.98
CA MET A 116 -1.41 8.08 10.07
C MET A 116 -0.03 7.56 9.69
N SER A 117 0.96 7.74 10.57
CA SER A 117 2.25 7.09 10.39
C SER A 117 2.08 5.57 10.50
N LEU A 118 2.90 4.82 9.76
CA LEU A 118 2.88 3.37 9.84
C LEU A 118 3.07 2.82 11.27
N PRO A 119 3.99 3.35 12.12
CA PRO A 119 4.08 2.92 13.52
C PRO A 119 2.78 3.10 14.31
N ARG A 120 2.15 4.27 14.19
CA ARG A 120 0.88 4.56 14.87
C ARG A 120 -0.24 3.65 14.38
N LEU A 121 -0.29 3.38 13.08
CA LEU A 121 -1.24 2.45 12.48
C LEU A 121 -1.07 1.05 13.08
N LEU A 122 0.13 0.47 13.04
CA LEU A 122 0.35 -0.87 13.55
C LEU A 122 0.03 -0.98 15.05
N ALA A 123 0.34 0.06 15.83
CA ALA A 123 0.00 0.12 17.25
C ALA A 123 -1.51 0.23 17.50
N ALA A 124 -2.22 1.07 16.75
CA ALA A 124 -3.68 1.28 16.91
C ALA A 124 -4.50 0.02 16.64
N TYR A 125 -3.99 -0.86 15.79
CA TYR A 125 -4.62 -2.15 15.47
C TYR A 125 -3.97 -3.31 16.20
N GLU A 126 -3.10 -3.07 17.19
CA GLU A 126 -2.42 -4.09 18.00
C GLU A 126 -1.78 -5.18 17.13
N MET A 127 -1.13 -4.77 16.03
CA MET A 127 -0.45 -5.71 15.16
C MET A 127 0.67 -6.41 15.93
N PRO A 128 0.95 -7.70 15.64
CA PRO A 128 2.06 -8.40 16.27
C PRO A 128 3.35 -7.60 16.08
N CYS A 129 4.27 -7.75 17.04
CA CYS A 129 5.55 -7.06 17.02
C CYS A 129 6.35 -7.35 15.73
N MET A 130 6.10 -8.50 15.10
CA MET A 130 6.60 -8.84 13.77
C MET A 130 5.47 -9.10 12.78
N VAL A 131 5.44 -8.33 11.70
CA VAL A 131 4.55 -8.48 10.55
C VAL A 131 5.27 -9.28 9.47
N ASP A 132 4.66 -10.39 9.04
CA ASP A 132 5.28 -11.27 8.04
C ASP A 132 5.43 -10.66 6.65
N MET A 133 4.49 -9.81 6.26
CA MET A 133 4.44 -9.18 4.95
C MET A 133 3.73 -7.83 5.02
N LEU A 134 4.40 -6.81 4.50
CA LEU A 134 3.81 -5.51 4.19
C LEU A 134 3.68 -5.40 2.67
N ASP A 135 2.44 -5.42 2.19
CA ASP A 135 2.09 -5.14 0.80
C ASP A 135 1.66 -3.68 0.67
N VAL A 136 2.20 -2.96 -0.32
CA VAL A 136 2.00 -1.52 -0.52
C VAL A 136 1.71 -1.21 -1.99
N ASP A 137 0.50 -0.73 -2.24
CA ASP A 137 0.00 -0.24 -3.53
C ASP A 137 -0.85 1.00 -3.28
N ILE A 138 -0.21 2.16 -3.06
CA ILE A 138 -0.90 3.40 -2.67
C ILE A 138 -0.79 4.48 -3.74
N GLN A 139 -0.75 4.04 -5.01
CA GLN A 139 -0.95 4.86 -6.21
C GLN A 139 -0.11 6.16 -6.25
N GLY A 140 1.18 6.04 -5.93
CA GLY A 140 2.18 7.11 -6.08
C GLY A 140 2.59 7.77 -4.77
N ALA A 141 1.94 7.42 -3.67
CA ALA A 141 2.30 7.85 -2.32
C ALA A 141 3.40 6.97 -1.68
N GLU A 142 3.91 5.94 -2.38
CA GLU A 142 4.90 5.00 -1.81
C GLU A 142 6.18 5.71 -1.40
N ILE A 143 6.66 6.62 -2.25
CA ILE A 143 7.86 7.37 -1.90
C ILE A 143 7.62 8.22 -0.65
N GLU A 144 6.42 8.70 -0.38
CA GLU A 144 6.15 9.53 0.80
C GLU A 144 5.99 8.72 2.07
N LEU A 145 5.61 7.45 1.94
CA LEU A 145 5.73 6.48 3.03
C LEU A 145 7.21 6.22 3.36
N PHE A 146 8.04 6.01 2.34
CA PHE A 146 9.45 5.61 2.49
C PHE A 146 10.46 6.77 2.41
N ASN A 147 10.03 8.03 2.39
CA ASN A 147 10.95 9.17 2.17
C ASN A 147 11.84 9.47 3.38
N SER A 148 11.60 8.80 4.51
CA SER A 148 12.37 8.95 5.74
C SER A 148 13.10 7.66 6.11
N GLU A 149 14.35 7.82 6.56
CA GLU A 149 15.14 6.73 7.15
C GLU A 149 14.45 6.14 8.39
N ALA A 150 13.70 6.96 9.12
CA ALA A 150 12.94 6.54 10.29
C ALA A 150 11.90 5.46 9.96
N THR A 151 11.18 5.60 8.83
CA THR A 151 10.22 4.57 8.38
C THR A 151 10.93 3.26 8.10
N VAL A 152 12.00 3.27 7.30
CA VAL A 152 12.70 2.03 6.92
C VAL A 152 13.37 1.38 8.13
N ARG A 153 13.94 2.17 9.05
CA ARG A 153 14.47 1.67 10.32
C ARG A 153 13.40 1.01 11.19
N TYR A 154 12.20 1.58 11.24
CA TYR A 154 11.07 0.98 11.94
C TYR A 154 10.65 -0.35 11.30
N LEU A 155 10.53 -0.37 9.98
CA LEU A 155 10.23 -1.58 9.21
C LEU A 155 11.26 -2.68 9.45
N SER A 156 12.55 -2.34 9.48
CA SER A 156 13.63 -3.31 9.74
C SER A 156 13.49 -4.03 11.08
N ARG A 157 12.68 -3.51 12.02
CA ARG A 157 12.43 -4.13 13.33
C ARG A 157 11.09 -4.86 13.42
N HIS A 158 10.13 -4.54 12.54
CA HIS A 158 8.75 -4.99 12.69
C HIS A 158 8.18 -5.68 11.45
N VAL A 159 8.93 -5.77 10.34
CA VAL A 159 8.44 -6.35 9.09
C VAL A 159 9.47 -7.30 8.51
N ARG A 160 9.08 -8.53 8.16
CA ARG A 160 9.96 -9.53 7.54
C ARG A 160 10.13 -9.33 6.04
N ARG A 161 9.06 -8.94 5.35
CA ARG A 161 9.00 -8.86 3.89
C ARG A 161 8.22 -7.64 3.45
N VAL A 162 8.68 -7.01 2.39
CA VAL A 162 7.93 -5.96 1.71
C VAL A 162 7.66 -6.34 0.26
N HIS A 163 6.48 -5.97 -0.22
CA HIS A 163 6.11 -5.94 -1.63
C HIS A 163 5.52 -4.57 -1.91
N VAL A 164 6.10 -3.84 -2.85
CA VAL A 164 5.76 -2.45 -3.13
C VAL A 164 5.51 -2.30 -4.62
N GLY A 165 4.30 -1.91 -4.99
CA GLY A 165 4.01 -1.35 -6.30
C GLY A 165 4.68 0.01 -6.39
N THR A 166 5.70 0.15 -7.21
CA THR A 166 6.38 1.44 -7.40
C THR A 166 5.61 2.22 -8.45
N HIS A 167 4.55 2.91 -8.03
CA HIS A 167 3.77 3.79 -8.90
C HIS A 167 4.52 5.08 -9.16
N TYR A 168 4.22 5.70 -10.30
CA TYR A 168 4.78 6.98 -10.68
C TYR A 168 3.66 7.90 -11.17
N PRO A 169 3.66 9.20 -10.79
CA PRO A 169 2.75 10.15 -11.39
C PRO A 169 2.95 10.13 -12.92
N ALA A 170 1.92 9.72 -13.64
CA ALA A 170 1.98 9.52 -15.07
C ALA A 170 2.29 10.83 -15.81
N TRP A 171 3.32 10.76 -16.65
CA TRP A 171 3.35 11.27 -18.03
C TRP A 171 3.25 12.76 -18.37
N LYS A 172 3.00 13.68 -17.43
CA LYS A 172 2.66 15.06 -17.84
C LYS A 172 3.70 15.77 -18.72
N ASP A 173 4.99 15.43 -18.65
CA ASP A 173 6.02 16.23 -19.32
C ASP A 173 7.05 15.47 -20.20
N GLY A 174 6.78 14.23 -20.62
CA GLY A 174 7.72 13.52 -21.53
C GLY A 174 9.13 13.27 -20.95
N LEU A 175 9.28 13.36 -19.63
CA LEU A 175 10.56 13.23 -18.93
C LEU A 175 11.02 11.76 -18.85
N LYS A 176 11.61 11.28 -19.95
CA LYS A 176 12.48 10.10 -20.00
C LYS A 176 13.61 10.24 -18.95
N GLY A 177 13.41 9.76 -17.73
CA GLY A 177 14.47 9.66 -16.71
C GLY A 177 14.05 9.98 -15.28
N TRP A 178 12.89 10.60 -15.06
CA TRP A 178 12.39 10.85 -13.70
C TRP A 178 11.80 9.59 -13.05
N HIS A 179 11.28 8.68 -13.88
CA HIS A 179 10.67 7.39 -13.51
C HIS A 179 11.60 6.43 -12.76
N ASP A 180 12.92 6.60 -12.86
CA ASP A 180 13.88 5.69 -12.22
C ASP A 180 14.22 6.15 -10.78
N LYS A 181 14.27 7.45 -10.53
CA LYS A 181 14.89 8.00 -9.31
C LYS A 181 14.15 7.69 -8.02
N ARG A 182 12.81 7.68 -8.03
CA ARG A 182 12.00 7.40 -6.81
C ARG A 182 12.06 5.92 -6.42
N GLY A 183 11.84 5.01 -7.37
CA GLY A 183 12.00 3.58 -7.14
C GLY A 183 13.42 3.23 -6.73
N LEU A 184 14.44 3.81 -7.40
CA LEU A 184 15.83 3.65 -6.99
C LEU A 184 16.10 4.18 -5.57
N LYS A 185 15.47 5.30 -5.17
CA LYS A 185 15.59 5.83 -3.81
C LYS A 185 15.00 4.87 -2.77
N ILE A 186 13.79 4.34 -2.99
CA ILE A 186 13.19 3.32 -2.10
C ILE A 186 14.14 2.14 -1.99
N ARG A 187 14.57 1.59 -3.13
CA ARG A 187 15.50 0.46 -3.18
C ARG A 187 16.81 0.72 -2.45
N GLN A 188 17.40 1.91 -2.63
CA GLN A 188 18.64 2.30 -1.96
C GLN A 188 18.45 2.35 -0.45
N LEU A 189 17.38 2.97 0.04
CA LEU A 189 17.09 3.03 1.47
C LEU A 189 16.96 1.64 2.09
N PHE A 190 16.25 0.72 1.43
CA PHE A 190 16.14 -0.65 1.92
C PHE A 190 17.49 -1.38 1.92
N ARG A 191 18.33 -1.21 0.88
CA ARG A 191 19.69 -1.76 0.85
C ARG A 191 20.58 -1.21 1.97
N ASP A 192 20.51 0.09 2.23
CA ASP A 192 21.25 0.77 3.30
C ASP A 192 20.85 0.25 4.70
N HIS A 193 19.70 -0.41 4.80
CA HIS A 193 19.20 -1.07 6.01
C HIS A 193 19.29 -2.61 5.95
N ASN A 194 20.18 -3.17 5.14
CA ASN A 194 20.45 -4.62 5.00
C ASN A 194 19.23 -5.47 4.56
N TRP A 195 18.31 -4.87 3.80
CA TRP A 195 17.28 -5.67 3.13
C TRP A 195 17.83 -6.28 1.84
N THR A 196 17.48 -7.52 1.57
CA THR A 196 17.87 -8.25 0.36
C THR A 196 16.76 -8.16 -0.68
N GLU A 197 17.03 -7.53 -1.82
CA GLU A 197 16.10 -7.50 -2.94
C GLU A 197 15.84 -8.93 -3.46
N THR A 198 14.57 -9.28 -3.67
CA THR A 198 14.19 -10.60 -4.20
C THR A 198 13.50 -10.51 -5.55
N ARG A 199 12.76 -9.43 -5.80
CA ARG A 199 12.11 -9.17 -7.09
C ARG A 199 12.16 -7.69 -7.39
N VAL A 200 12.57 -7.36 -8.60
CA VAL A 200 12.53 -6.00 -9.13
C VAL A 200 12.05 -6.07 -10.56
N TYR A 201 10.91 -5.46 -10.84
CA TYR A 201 10.40 -5.28 -12.19
C TYR A 201 10.24 -3.78 -12.43
N ASN A 202 11.06 -3.21 -13.32
CA ASN A 202 10.96 -1.79 -13.62
C ASN A 202 9.72 -1.52 -14.48
N PRO A 203 9.04 -0.37 -14.31
CA PRO A 203 7.95 0.03 -15.18
C PRO A 203 8.46 0.17 -16.61
N GLY A 204 7.60 -0.05 -17.60
CA GLY A 204 7.95 0.12 -19.01
C GLY A 204 6.89 0.84 -19.82
N PRO A 205 7.29 1.68 -20.79
CA PRO A 205 6.35 2.18 -21.77
C PRO A 205 5.77 1.02 -22.57
N TYR A 206 4.47 1.06 -22.87
CA TYR A 206 3.91 0.24 -23.92
C TYR A 206 4.23 0.87 -25.29
N PRO A 207 4.77 0.13 -26.27
CA PRO A 207 5.36 -1.21 -26.18
C PRO A 207 6.85 -1.12 -25.78
N GLY A 208 7.34 -1.95 -24.85
CA GLY A 208 8.80 -1.96 -24.62
C GLY A 208 9.44 -2.52 -23.35
N ARG A 209 8.75 -3.00 -22.32
CA ARG A 209 9.42 -3.78 -21.24
C ARG A 209 8.56 -4.92 -20.73
N THR A 210 8.48 -5.97 -21.53
CA THR A 210 8.08 -7.28 -21.00
C THR A 210 9.23 -7.85 -20.18
N HIS A 211 8.93 -8.31 -18.99
CA HIS A 211 9.87 -9.03 -18.14
C HIS A 211 9.57 -10.53 -18.25
N SER A 212 10.60 -11.32 -18.47
CA SER A 212 10.47 -12.78 -18.43
C SER A 212 10.24 -13.24 -17.00
N THR A 213 9.11 -13.89 -16.73
CA THR A 213 8.80 -14.51 -15.44
C THR A 213 8.66 -16.03 -15.60
N SER A 214 8.57 -16.75 -14.49
CA SER A 214 8.25 -18.19 -14.51
C SER A 214 6.86 -18.52 -15.07
N ARG A 215 6.01 -17.51 -15.28
CA ARG A 215 4.67 -17.63 -15.87
C ARG A 215 4.61 -17.08 -17.30
N GLY A 216 5.76 -16.80 -17.91
CA GLY A 216 5.85 -16.19 -19.23
C GLY A 216 6.17 -14.69 -19.19
N PRO A 217 6.18 -14.03 -20.36
CA PRO A 217 6.46 -12.60 -20.45
C PRO A 217 5.30 -11.78 -19.84
N VAL A 218 5.62 -10.88 -18.92
CA VAL A 218 4.66 -9.98 -18.27
C VAL A 218 5.06 -8.54 -18.52
N LEU A 219 4.11 -7.72 -18.98
CA LEU A 219 4.26 -6.27 -19.02
C LEU A 219 3.82 -5.70 -17.67
N PHE A 220 4.70 -4.93 -17.05
CA PHE A 220 4.42 -4.24 -15.79
C PHE A 220 4.15 -2.77 -16.09
N GLY A 221 2.89 -2.35 -15.93
CA GLY A 221 2.46 -0.96 -16.10
C GLY A 221 3.12 -0.06 -15.05
N ASP A 222 3.06 -0.50 -13.80
CA ASP A 222 3.82 0.05 -12.68
C ASP A 222 5.02 -0.85 -12.35
N GLY A 223 6.03 -0.29 -11.68
CA GLY A 223 7.13 -1.13 -11.23
C GLY A 223 6.77 -1.96 -10.00
N ILE A 224 7.58 -2.96 -9.71
CA ILE A 224 7.46 -3.79 -8.51
C ILE A 224 8.82 -3.86 -7.83
N TYR A 225 8.81 -3.69 -6.52
CA TYR A 225 9.93 -3.94 -5.64
C TYR A 225 9.53 -4.93 -4.56
N SER A 226 10.36 -5.95 -4.30
CA SER A 226 10.18 -6.86 -3.18
C SER A 226 11.51 -7.14 -2.49
N ALA A 227 11.48 -7.18 -1.16
CA ALA A 227 12.67 -7.42 -0.37
C ALA A 227 12.39 -8.19 0.92
N LEU A 228 13.42 -8.91 1.37
CA LEU A 228 13.46 -9.62 2.63
C LEU A 228 14.32 -8.85 3.63
N ASN A 229 13.82 -8.74 4.86
CA ASN A 229 14.55 -8.11 5.95
C ASN A 229 15.57 -9.10 6.54
N GLY A 230 16.86 -8.83 6.38
CA GLY A 230 17.93 -9.63 6.98
C GLY A 230 18.07 -9.44 8.50
N ASN A 231 17.43 -8.40 9.06
CA ASN A 231 17.51 -8.03 10.48
C ASN A 231 16.21 -8.32 11.24
N ALA A 232 15.26 -9.07 10.68
CA ALA A 232 14.01 -9.35 11.36
C ALA A 232 14.29 -10.09 12.67
N ILE A 233 13.99 -9.44 13.80
CA ILE A 233 14.17 -10.01 15.14
C ILE A 233 12.89 -10.75 15.49
N ASP A 234 13.00 -12.05 15.79
CA ASP A 234 11.88 -12.79 16.34
C ASP A 234 11.53 -12.22 17.72
N CYS A 235 10.31 -11.73 17.79
CA CYS A 235 9.57 -11.33 18.98
C CYS A 235 8.20 -12.04 18.85
#